data_AF-A0A8W8NFV4-F1
#
_entry.id   AF-A0A8W8NFV4-F1
#
_cell.length_a   1.000
_cell.length_b   1.000
_cell.length_c   1.000
_cell.angle_alpha   90.00
_cell.angle_beta   90.00
_cell.angle_gamma   90.00
#
_symmetry.space_group_name_H-M   'P 1'
#
loop_
_entity.id
_entity.type
_entity.pdbx_description
1 polymer ?
#
loop_
_entity_poly.entity_id
_entity_poly.type
_entity_poly.pdbx_seq_one_letter_code
_entity_poly.pdbx_strand_id
1 'polypeptide(L)' 'GGVDALLRKMYEVFSDFALKNPFYSVDMPVRCDLFDTNLQQVIEACEKQSIGNV' A
#
# COMPACT_ATOMS: atom_id res chain seq x y z
N GLY A 1 -2.16 14.79 8.21
CA GLY A 1 -2.67 15.27 6.92
C GLY A 1 -3.07 14.09 6.04
N GLY A 2 -3.74 14.32 4.90
CA GLY A 2 -4.17 13.23 4.00
C GLY A 2 -3.03 12.30 3.57
N VAL A 3 -1.81 12.83 3.47
CA VAL A 3 -0.60 12.07 3.15
C VAL A 3 -0.21 11.07 4.25
N ASP A 4 -0.35 11.41 5.54
CA ASP A 4 -0.05 10.48 6.64
C ASP A 4 -0.97 9.25 6.63
N ALA A 5 -2.25 9.47 6.32
CA ALA A 5 -3.24 8.39 6.24
C ALA A 5 -2.96 7.47 5.04
N LEU A 6 -2.52 8.04 3.91
CA LEU A 6 -2.09 7.30 2.74
C LEU A 6 -0.85 6.44 3.04
N LEU A 7 0.19 7.04 3.61
CA LEU A 7 1.43 6.35 3.97
C LEU A 7 1.19 5.20 4.95
N ARG A 8 0.28 5.40 5.92
CA ARG A 8 -0.09 4.35 6.87
C ARG A 8 -0.77 3.16 6.20
N LYS A 9 -1.69 3.39 5.27
CA LYS A 9 -2.33 2.31 4.49
C LYS A 9 -1.33 1.58 3.58
N MET A 10 -0.42 2.31 2.93
CA MET A 10 0.64 1.70 2.13
C MET A 10 1.56 0.82 2.98
N TYR A 11 1.89 1.25 4.19
CA TYR A 11 2.70 0.47 5.13
C TYR A 11 2.01 -0.82 5.57
N GLU A 12 0.69 -0.79 5.80
CA GLU A 12 -0.10 -1.99 6.13
C GLU A 12 -0.06 -3.00 4.98
N VAL A 13 -0.31 -2.55 3.75
CA VAL A 13 -0.21 -3.40 2.55
C VAL A 13 1.20 -3.99 2.42
N PHE A 14 2.25 -3.18 2.53
CA PHE A 14 3.62 -3.69 2.49
C PHE A 14 3.91 -4.74 3.58
N SER A 15 3.45 -4.51 4.80
CA SER A 15 3.66 -5.44 5.92
C SER A 15 2.99 -6.79 5.67
N ASP A 16 1.81 -6.81 5.05
CA ASP A 16 1.08 -8.04 4.74
C ASP A 16 1.78 -8.90 3.68
N PHE A 17 2.40 -8.27 2.68
CA PHE A 17 3.02 -9.00 1.56
C PHE A 17 4.51 -9.30 1.78
N ALA A 18 5.25 -8.41 2.45
CA ALA A 18 6.70 -8.54 2.66
C ALA A 18 7.07 -9.07 4.05
N LEU A 19 6.43 -8.59 5.12
CA LEU A 19 6.87 -8.89 6.50
C LEU A 19 6.17 -10.11 7.10
N LYS A 20 4.92 -10.38 6.72
CA LYS A 20 4.18 -11.57 7.19
C LYS A 20 4.52 -12.85 6.45
N ASN A 21 5.30 -12.77 5.37
CA ASN A 21 5.72 -13.94 4.61
C ASN A 21 7.06 -14.46 5.15
N PRO A 22 7.10 -15.60 5.87
CA PRO A 22 8.32 -16.12 6.49
C PRO A 22 9.40 -16.53 5.48
N PHE A 23 9.08 -16.59 4.18
CA PHE A 23 10.03 -16.88 3.10
C PHE A 23 10.50 -15.64 2.34
N TYR A 24 10.03 -14.45 2.71
CA TYR A 24 10.37 -13.22 2.03
C TYR A 24 11.65 -12.61 2.62
N SER A 25 12.69 -12.53 1.79
CA SER A 25 13.94 -11.84 2.15
C SER A 25 13.78 -10.35 1.88
N VAL A 26 14.06 -9.52 2.89
CA VAL A 26 13.85 -8.06 2.86
C VAL A 26 14.66 -7.37 1.74
N ASP A 27 15.73 -8.02 1.25
CA ASP A 27 16.59 -7.53 0.16
C ASP A 27 16.08 -7.85 -1.26
N MET A 28 14.95 -8.55 -1.40
CA MET A 28 14.36 -8.90 -2.69
C MET A 28 13.21 -7.95 -3.06
N PRO A 29 12.95 -7.66 -4.34
CA PRO A 29 11.79 -6.88 -4.76
C PRO A 29 10.48 -7.64 -4.48
N VAL A 30 9.40 -6.92 -4.14
CA VAL A 30 8.07 -7.52 -3.95
C VAL A 30 7.54 -7.89 -5.33
N ARG A 31 7.58 -9.17 -5.69
CA ARG A 31 7.04 -9.70 -6.96
C ARG A 31 5.68 -10.36 -6.70
N CYS A 32 4.70 -9.56 -6.32
CA CYS A 32 3.37 -10.04 -6.01
C CYS A 32 2.33 -9.16 -6.72
N ASP A 33 1.66 -9.70 -7.73
CA ASP A 33 0.63 -8.97 -8.50
C ASP A 33 -0.51 -8.47 -7.59
N LEU A 34 -0.77 -9.20 -6.49
CA LEU A 34 -1.76 -8.81 -5.50
C LEU A 34 -1.29 -7.60 -4.67
N PHE A 35 0.01 -7.45 -4.41
CA PHE A 35 0.56 -6.24 -3.80
C PHE A 35 0.35 -5.03 -4.71
N ASP A 36 0.68 -5.14 -6.00
CA ASP A 36 0.51 -4.04 -6.97
C ASP A 36 -0.95 -3.62 -7.10
N THR A 37 -1.86 -4.61 -7.19
CA THR A 37 -3.31 -4.36 -7.26
C THR A 37 -3.82 -3.63 -6.03
N ASN A 38 -3.41 -4.04 -4.83
CA ASN A 38 -3.84 -3.39 -3.58
C ASN A 38 -3.25 -1.99 -3.44
N LEU A 39 -1.99 -1.78 -3.85
CA LEU A 39 -1.34 -0.47 -3.81
C LEU A 39 -2.07 0.52 -4.72
N GLN A 40 -2.43 0.09 -5.93
CA GLN A 40 -3.19 0.92 -6.87
C GLN A 40 -4.57 1.30 -6.32
N GLN A 41 -5.28 0.37 -5.69
CA GLN A 41 -6.57 0.66 -5.04
C GLN A 41 -6.44 1.68 -3.91
N VAL A 42 -5.38 1.59 -3.10
CA VAL A 42 -5.11 2.54 -2.00
C VAL A 42 -4.86 3.95 -2.54
N ILE A 43 -4.11 4.07 -3.64
CA ILE A 43 -3.84 5.35 -4.30
C ILE A 43 -5.14 5.94 -4.87
N GLU A 44 -5.90 5.17 -5.65
CA GLU A 44 -7.17 5.63 -6.22
C GLU A 44 -8.20 6.03 -5.15
N ALA A 45 -8.25 5.29 -4.04
CA ALA A 45 -9.14 5.64 -2.91
C ALA A 45 -8.73 6.97 -2.26
N CYS A 46 -7.43 7.25 -2.18
CA CYS A 46 -6.92 8.50 -1.65
C CYS A 46 -7.17 9.68 -2.60
N GLU A 47 -7.02 9.48 -3.92
CA GLU A 47 -7.36 10.50 -4.92
C GLU A 47 -8.85 10.85 -4.86
N LYS A 48 -9.73 9.85 -4.75
CA LYS A 48 -11.18 10.05 -4.59
C LYS A 48 -11.52 10.80 -3.29
N GLN A 49 -10.78 10.57 -2.21
CA GLN A 49 -10.96 11.33 -0.96
C GLN A 49 -10.48 12.79 -1.06
N SER A 50 -9.45 13.07 -1.88
CA SER A 50 -9.00 14.46 -2.11
C SER A 50 -10.01 15.30 -2.91
N ILE A 51 -10.90 14.66 -3.67
CA ILE A 51 -11.97 15.33 -4.47
C ILE A 51 -13.20 15.65 -3.60
N GLY A 52 -13.35 15.01 -2.43
CA GLY A 52 -14.48 15.26 -1.51
C GLY A 52 -14.29 16.44 -0.55
N ASN A 53 -13.19 17.18 -0.67
CA ASN A 53 -12.82 18.27 0.25
C ASN A 53 -12.73 19.65 -0.43
N VAL A 54 -13.32 19.80 -1.64
CA VAL A 54 -13.57 21.10 -2.31
C VAL A 54 -15.03 21.49 -2.17
#